data_AF-A0A7C0XMA5-F1
#
_entry.id   AF-A0A7C0XMA5-F1
#
_cell.length_a   1.000
_cell.length_b   1.000
_cell.length_c   1.000
_cell.angle_alpha   90.00
_cell.angle_beta   90.00
_cell.angle_gamma   90.00
#
_symmetry.space_group_name_H-M   'P 1'
#
loop_
_entity.id
_entity.type
_entity.pdbx_description
1 polymer ?
#
loop_
_entity_poly.entity_id
_entity_poly.type
_entity_poly.pdbx_seq_one_letter_code
_entity_poly.pdbx_strand_id
1 'polypeptide(L)'
;MSSQISSFLSLGPEPLDDEFTLEDFQIRIRKHPEEIKNLLINQGFLAGVGNAYADEILSAAGIFPFRKRPSLRPKEVERLYHSMKTVLSEAIQTINDRIGEQNRT
;
A
#
# COMPACT_ATOMS: atom_id res chain seq x y z
N MET A 1 -4.36 -10.21 29.93
CA MET A 1 -4.23 -10.85 28.60
C MET A 1 -5.07 -10.09 27.57
N SER A 2 -4.94 -8.74 27.49
CA SER A 2 -5.82 -7.91 26.64
C SER A 2 -5.05 -6.93 25.75
N SER A 3 -3.71 -6.97 25.76
CA SER A 3 -2.86 -6.00 25.07
C SER A 3 -2.59 -6.35 23.59
N GLN A 4 -2.81 -7.59 23.17
CA GLN A 4 -2.49 -8.01 21.79
C GLN A 4 -3.61 -7.74 20.77
N ILE A 5 -4.87 -7.62 21.20
CA ILE A 5 -6.01 -7.40 20.27
C ILE A 5 -6.10 -5.92 19.84
N SER A 6 -5.64 -4.98 20.67
CA SER A 6 -5.79 -3.55 20.40
C SER A 6 -4.95 -3.02 19.23
N SER A 7 -3.84 -3.70 18.88
CA SER A 7 -2.95 -3.25 17.81
C SER A 7 -3.50 -3.49 16.39
N PHE A 8 -4.43 -4.43 16.22
CA PHE A 8 -5.09 -4.67 14.92
C PHE A 8 -6.24 -3.70 14.66
N LEU A 9 -6.84 -3.13 15.71
CA LEU A 9 -7.98 -2.22 15.60
C LEU A 9 -7.62 -0.85 14.99
N SER A 10 -6.34 -0.48 14.94
CA SER A 10 -5.86 0.79 14.39
C SER A 10 -5.23 0.68 13.01
N LEU A 11 -5.27 -0.49 12.37
CA LEU A 11 -4.71 -0.70 11.03
C LEU A 11 -5.68 -0.18 9.95
N GLY A 12 -5.09 0.28 8.85
CA GLY A 12 -5.80 0.52 7.61
C GLY A 12 -6.23 -0.79 6.94
N PRO A 13 -6.95 -0.71 5.80
CA PRO A 13 -7.29 -1.87 5.00
C PRO A 13 -6.02 -2.59 4.50
N GLU A 14 -6.18 -3.89 4.27
CA GLU A 14 -5.19 -4.71 3.58
C GLU A 14 -5.19 -4.34 2.08
N PRO A 15 -4.08 -3.84 1.51
CA PRO A 15 -4.03 -3.38 0.12
C PRO A 15 -4.50 -4.41 -0.92
N LEU A 16 -4.24 -5.68 -0.68
CA LEU A 16 -4.57 -6.73 -1.64
C LEU A 16 -5.98 -7.31 -1.47
N ASP A 17 -6.73 -6.89 -0.46
CA ASP A 17 -8.14 -7.28 -0.28
C ASP A 17 -8.98 -6.86 -1.50
N ASP A 18 -9.93 -7.70 -1.89
CA ASP A 18 -10.88 -7.45 -2.97
C ASP A 18 -11.93 -6.40 -2.56
N GLU A 19 -12.24 -6.29 -1.27
CA GLU A 19 -13.10 -5.24 -0.73
C GLU A 19 -12.41 -3.87 -0.73
N PHE A 20 -11.08 -3.82 -0.86
CA PHE A 20 -10.34 -2.57 -0.96
C PHE A 20 -10.29 -2.05 -2.40
N THR A 21 -11.40 -1.43 -2.82
CA THR A 21 -11.59 -0.98 -4.19
C THR A 21 -10.86 0.32 -4.51
N LEU A 22 -10.73 0.63 -5.82
CA LEU A 22 -10.23 1.92 -6.29
C LEU A 22 -11.08 3.10 -5.76
N GLU A 23 -12.40 2.93 -5.69
CA GLU A 23 -13.30 3.96 -5.18
C GLU A 23 -13.03 4.25 -3.71
N ASP A 24 -12.91 3.22 -2.88
CA ASP A 24 -12.55 3.35 -1.46
C ASP A 24 -11.20 4.03 -1.29
N PHE A 25 -10.21 3.64 -2.08
CA PHE A 25 -8.89 4.28 -2.09
C PHE A 25 -9.00 5.77 -2.41
N GLN A 26 -9.74 6.14 -3.47
CA GLN A 26 -9.94 7.52 -3.86
C GLN A 26 -10.66 8.34 -2.79
N ILE A 27 -11.63 7.76 -2.07
CA ILE A 27 -12.33 8.44 -0.98
C ILE A 27 -11.41 8.63 0.22
N ARG A 28 -10.68 7.58 0.61
CA ARG A 28 -9.77 7.61 1.77
C ARG A 28 -8.62 8.58 1.55
N ILE A 29 -7.92 8.49 0.43
CA ILE A 29 -6.70 9.27 0.15
C ILE A 29 -6.96 10.78 0.15
N ARG A 30 -8.17 11.23 -0.19
CA ARG A 30 -8.55 12.65 -0.21
C ARG A 30 -8.45 13.33 1.16
N LYS A 31 -8.59 12.58 2.26
CA LYS A 31 -8.57 13.12 3.64
C LYS A 31 -7.17 13.53 4.13
N HIS A 32 -6.13 13.21 3.37
CA HIS A 32 -4.73 13.26 3.82
C HIS A 32 -3.94 14.32 3.06
N PRO A 33 -3.63 15.51 3.61
CA PRO A 33 -2.89 16.56 2.90
C PRO A 33 -1.37 16.36 2.83
N GLU A 34 -0.83 15.35 3.50
CA GLU A 34 0.60 15.08 3.63
C GLU A 34 1.28 14.61 2.33
N GLU A 35 2.59 14.36 2.43
CA GLU A 35 3.39 13.75 1.35
C GLU A 35 2.94 12.34 1.06
N ILE A 36 2.92 11.98 -0.22
CA ILE A 36 2.38 10.69 -0.65
C ILE A 36 3.15 9.51 -0.07
N LYS A 37 4.48 9.59 0.04
CA LYS A 37 5.27 8.53 0.68
C LYS A 37 4.91 8.35 2.15
N ASN A 38 4.80 9.45 2.90
CA ASN A 38 4.45 9.40 4.32
C ASN A 38 3.04 8.82 4.53
N LEU A 39 2.12 9.09 3.60
CA LEU A 39 0.79 8.49 3.62
C LEU A 39 0.83 6.98 3.37
N LEU A 40 1.59 6.51 2.38
CA LEU A 40 1.67 5.09 2.05
C LEU A 40 2.28 4.23 3.16
N ILE A 41 3.24 4.75 3.92
CA ILE A 41 3.84 4.02 5.05
C ILE A 41 3.02 4.10 6.34
N ASN A 42 1.96 4.92 6.37
CA ASN A 42 1.10 5.07 7.54
C ASN A 42 0.22 3.83 7.70
N GLN A 43 0.52 3.04 8.74
CA GLN A 43 -0.20 1.78 9.01
C GLN A 43 -1.69 1.94 9.29
N GLY A 44 -2.16 3.13 9.69
CA GLY A 44 -3.60 3.42 9.83
C GLY A 44 -4.27 3.81 8.51
N PHE A 45 -3.49 4.26 7.53
CA PHE A 45 -4.00 4.50 6.18
C PHE A 45 -4.01 3.21 5.34
N LEU A 46 -2.92 2.44 5.40
CA LEU A 46 -2.70 1.22 4.63
C LEU A 46 -1.85 0.25 5.45
N ALA A 47 -2.37 -0.95 5.71
CA ALA A 47 -1.65 -1.97 6.47
C ALA A 47 -0.54 -2.60 5.62
N GLY A 48 0.55 -3.04 6.26
CA GLY A 48 1.57 -3.89 5.63
C GLY A 48 2.54 -3.17 4.67
N VAL A 49 2.28 -1.92 4.30
CA VAL A 49 3.18 -1.15 3.43
C VAL A 49 4.23 -0.41 4.26
N GLY A 50 5.48 -0.85 4.12
CA GLY A 50 6.66 -0.22 4.70
C GLY A 50 7.41 0.69 3.71
N ASN A 51 8.54 1.26 4.14
CA ASN A 51 9.34 2.21 3.35
C ASN A 51 9.75 1.66 1.97
N ALA A 52 10.24 0.41 1.91
CA ALA A 52 10.72 -0.19 0.67
C ALA A 52 9.60 -0.32 -0.37
N TYR A 53 8.47 -0.92 0.03
CA TYR A 53 7.31 -1.04 -0.87
C TYR A 53 6.74 0.32 -1.26
N ALA A 54 6.70 1.30 -0.35
CA ALA A 54 6.27 2.64 -0.72
C ALA A 54 7.14 3.25 -1.83
N ASP A 55 8.47 3.05 -1.78
CA ASP A 55 9.38 3.52 -2.84
C ASP A 55 9.15 2.79 -4.16
N GLU A 56 8.98 1.47 -4.14
CA GLU A 56 8.70 0.67 -5.35
C GLU A 56 7.36 1.03 -5.99
N ILE A 57 6.31 1.19 -5.18
CA ILE A 57 4.98 1.61 -5.62
C ILE A 57 5.03 2.99 -6.26
N LEU A 58 5.72 3.95 -5.63
CA LEU A 58 5.85 5.31 -6.15
C LEU A 58 6.69 5.37 -7.42
N SER A 59 7.74 4.56 -7.49
CA SER A 59 8.55 4.37 -8.70
C SER A 59 7.69 3.84 -9.85
N ALA A 60 6.97 2.74 -9.62
CA ALA A 60 6.06 2.15 -10.60
C ALA A 60 4.93 3.10 -11.03
N ALA A 61 4.45 3.95 -10.11
CA ALA A 61 3.44 4.97 -10.40
C ALA A 61 4.03 6.23 -11.05
N GLY A 62 5.36 6.39 -11.15
CA GLY A 62 6.01 7.60 -11.63
C GLY A 62 5.65 8.84 -10.80
N ILE A 63 5.55 8.69 -9.48
CA ILE A 63 5.19 9.77 -8.55
C ILE A 63 6.37 10.06 -7.63
N PHE A 64 6.78 11.33 -7.58
CA PHE A 64 7.86 11.75 -6.68
C PHE A 64 7.43 11.65 -5.20
N PRO A 65 8.23 11.02 -4.32
CA PRO A 65 7.86 10.74 -2.92
C PRO A 65 7.39 11.93 -2.09
N PHE A 66 7.99 13.10 -2.31
CA PHE A 66 7.69 14.32 -1.55
C PHE A 66 6.57 15.16 -2.18
N ARG A 67 5.87 14.66 -3.21
CA ARG A 67 4.66 15.32 -3.69
C ARG A 67 3.56 15.23 -2.62
N LYS A 68 2.97 16.38 -2.29
CA LYS A 68 1.78 16.44 -1.45
C LYS A 68 0.61 15.78 -2.18
N ARG A 69 -0.16 14.95 -1.50
CA ARG A 69 -1.35 14.28 -2.06
C ARG A 69 -2.32 15.24 -2.78
N PRO A 70 -2.64 16.45 -2.27
CA PRO A 70 -3.46 17.43 -3.01
C PRO A 70 -2.98 17.80 -4.40
N SER A 71 -1.69 17.64 -4.69
CA SER A 71 -1.13 17.95 -6.01
C SER A 71 -1.32 16.83 -7.04
N LEU A 72 -1.78 15.64 -6.61
CA LEU A 72 -1.99 14.50 -7.51
C LEU A 72 -3.30 14.65 -8.28
N ARG A 73 -3.23 14.48 -9.59
CA ARG A 73 -4.41 14.44 -10.46
C ARG A 73 -5.17 13.12 -10.27
N PRO A 74 -6.47 13.05 -10.59
CA PRO A 74 -7.26 11.82 -10.47
C PRO A 74 -6.62 10.59 -11.14
N LYS A 75 -6.09 10.76 -12.38
CA LYS A 75 -5.37 9.70 -13.10
C LYS A 75 -4.06 9.26 -12.43
N GLU A 76 -3.42 10.13 -11.65
CA GLU A 76 -2.21 9.77 -10.89
C GLU A 76 -2.59 8.95 -9.65
N VAL A 77 -3.71 9.27 -9.00
CA VAL A 77 -4.25 8.49 -7.87
C VAL A 77 -4.69 7.10 -8.33
N GLU A 78 -5.39 7.01 -9.47
CA GLU A 78 -5.77 5.73 -10.08
C GLU A 78 -4.55 4.87 -10.41
N ARG A 79 -3.53 5.46 -11.06
CA ARG A 79 -2.29 4.75 -11.37
C ARG A 79 -1.57 4.28 -10.10
N LEU A 80 -1.54 5.12 -9.06
CA LEU A 80 -0.95 4.75 -7.77
C LEU A 80 -1.62 3.52 -7.16
N TYR A 81 -2.95 3.44 -7.20
CA TYR A 81 -3.71 2.28 -6.71
C TYR A 81 -3.34 1.00 -7.48
N HIS A 82 -3.30 1.06 -8.81
CA HIS A 82 -2.95 -0.11 -9.61
C HIS A 82 -1.48 -0.53 -9.42
N SER A 83 -0.55 0.43 -9.39
CA SER A 83 0.86 0.16 -9.09
C SER A 83 1.04 -0.49 -7.72
N MET A 84 0.28 -0.06 -6.71
CA MET A 84 0.26 -0.69 -5.39
C MET A 84 -0.19 -2.15 -5.45
N LYS A 85 -1.32 -2.46 -6.10
CA LYS A 85 -1.81 -3.85 -6.24
C LYS A 85 -0.79 -4.72 -6.98
N THR A 86 -0.20 -4.22 -8.07
CA THR A 86 0.81 -4.95 -8.86
C THR A 86 2.06 -5.26 -8.04
N VAL A 87 2.72 -4.25 -7.46
CA VAL A 87 4.00 -4.42 -6.73
C VAL A 87 3.83 -5.40 -5.56
N LEU A 88 2.75 -5.28 -4.80
CA LEU A 88 2.53 -6.14 -3.64
C LEU A 88 2.18 -7.58 -4.07
N SER A 89 1.42 -7.76 -5.14
CA SER A 89 1.09 -9.09 -5.66
C SER A 89 2.34 -9.81 -6.18
N GLU A 90 3.21 -9.10 -6.90
CA GLU A 90 4.49 -9.62 -7.39
C GLU A 90 5.44 -10.00 -6.24
N ALA A 91 5.47 -9.19 -5.17
CA ALA A 91 6.27 -9.49 -3.99
C ALA A 91 5.80 -10.77 -3.29
N ILE A 92 4.48 -10.95 -3.10
CA ILE A 92 3.91 -12.17 -2.51
C ILE A 92 4.18 -13.38 -3.38
N GLN A 93 3.99 -13.27 -4.70
CA GLN A 93 4.28 -14.36 -5.63
C GLN A 93 5.76 -14.79 -5.53
N THR A 94 6.67 -13.82 -5.56
CA THR A 94 8.12 -14.07 -5.43
C THR A 94 8.46 -14.78 -4.13
N ILE A 95 7.82 -14.40 -3.02
CA ILE A 95 8.01 -15.05 -1.72
C ILE A 95 7.48 -16.50 -1.76
N ASN A 96 6.28 -16.72 -2.31
CA ASN A 96 5.68 -18.04 -2.42
C ASN A 96 6.53 -18.99 -3.26
N ASP A 97 7.07 -18.51 -4.38
CA ASP A 97 7.94 -19.31 -5.26
C ASP A 97 9.21 -19.74 -4.53
N ARG A 98 9.87 -18.81 -3.82
CA ARG A 98 11.07 -19.11 -3.02
C ARG A 98 10.80 -20.10 -1.88
N ILE A 99 9.68 -19.96 -1.18
CA ILE A 99 9.31 -20.89 -0.11
C ILE A 99 8.97 -22.27 -0.70
N GLY A 100 8.28 -22.32 -1.84
CA GLY A 100 7.97 -23.55 -2.55
C GLY A 100 9.21 -24.31 -3.03
N GLU A 101 10.27 -23.60 -3.40
CA GLU A 101 11.57 -24.19 -3.74
C GLU A 101 12.29 -24.78 -2.52
N GLN A 102 12.27 -24.10 -1.37
CA GLN A 102 12.96 -24.55 -0.14
C GLN A 102 12.31 -25.81 0.47
N ASN A 103 11.00 -25.98 0.34
CA ASN A 103 10.28 -27.15 0.84
C ASN A 103 10.42 -28.42 -0.04
N ARG A 104 11.17 -28.36 -1.15
CA ARG A 104 11.44 -29.49 -2.04
C ARG A 104 12.84 -30.12 -1.84
N THR A 105 13.57 -29.68 -0.82
CA THR A 105 14.88 -30.21 -0.38
C THR A 105 14.76 -30.86 0.98
#